data_AF-A0A6V8DL76-F1
#
_entry.id   AF-A0A6V8DL76-F1
#
_cell.length_a   1.000
_cell.length_b   1.000
_cell.length_c   1.000
_cell.angle_alpha   90.00
_cell.angle_beta   90.00
_cell.angle_gamma   90.00
#
_symmetry.space_group_name_H-M   'P 1'
#
loop_
_entity.id
_entity.type
_entity.pdbx_description
1 polymer ?
#
loop_
_entity_poly.entity_id
_entity_poly.type
_entity_poly.pdbx_seq_one_letter_code
_entity_poly.pdbx_strand_id
1 'polypeptide(L)' 'GENSQLGCNSVTNPGAVLGPNSTVWPNTTVTGMHPAESTHR' A
#
# COMPACT_ATOMS: atom_id res chain seq x y z
N GLY A 1 -6.62 -2.18 0.41
CA GLY A 1 -7.99 -2.72 0.45
C GLY A 1 -8.63 -2.30 1.75
N GLU A 2 -9.71 -2.95 2.15
CA GLU A 2 -10.27 -2.80 3.50
C GLU A 2 -9.19 -3.07 4.57
N ASN A 3 -9.25 -2.33 5.69
CA ASN A 3 -8.26 -2.40 6.78
C ASN A 3 -6.80 -2.16 6.37
N SER A 4 -6.54 -1.53 5.22
CA SER A 4 -5.18 -1.12 4.86
C SER A 4 -4.75 0.16 5.56
N GLN A 5 -3.48 0.19 5.98
CA GLN A 5 -2.87 1.33 6.66
C GLN A 5 -1.86 1.99 5.73
N LEU A 6 -1.96 3.30 5.57
CA LEU A 6 -1.05 4.11 4.75
C LEU A 6 -0.29 5.08 5.66
N GLY A 7 1.03 4.96 5.68
CA GLY A 7 1.92 5.87 6.40
C GLY A 7 1.95 7.26 5.76
N CYS A 8 2.34 8.27 6.53
CA CYS A 8 2.43 9.64 6.03
C CYS A 8 3.35 9.74 4.81
N ASN A 9 2.97 10.55 3.83
CA ASN A 9 3.69 10.73 2.57
C ASN A 9 3.90 9.43 1.76
N SER A 10 3.12 8.37 2.01
CA SER A 10 3.09 7.24 1.09
C SER A 10 2.48 7.66 -0.25
N VAL A 11 3.11 7.29 -1.36
CA VAL A 11 2.63 7.58 -2.71
C VAL A 11 2.09 6.29 -3.32
N THR A 12 0.87 6.33 -3.85
CA THR A 12 0.28 5.23 -4.63
C THR A 12 0.18 5.69 -6.08
N ASN A 13 0.99 5.11 -6.95
CA ASN A 13 0.97 5.46 -8.37
C ASN A 13 -0.31 4.92 -9.03
N PRO A 14 -0.76 5.52 -10.15
CA PRO A 14 -1.84 4.97 -10.95
C PRO A 14 -1.63 3.47 -11.24
N GLY A 15 -2.67 2.66 -11.00
CA GLY A 15 -2.60 1.20 -11.11
C GLY A 15 -2.09 0.49 -9.86
N ALA A 16 -1.77 1.20 -8.78
CA ALA A 16 -1.49 0.60 -7.48
C ALA A 16 -2.79 0.02 -6.88
N VAL A 17 -2.80 -1.29 -6.62
CA VAL A 17 -3.89 -2.00 -5.96
C VAL A 17 -3.33 -2.68 -4.73
N LEU A 18 -3.78 -2.24 -3.55
CA LEU A 18 -3.45 -2.89 -2.29
C LEU A 18 -4.55 -3.87 -1.92
N GLY A 19 -4.19 -5.13 -1.66
CA GLY A 19 -5.09 -6.10 -1.05
C GLY A 19 -5.59 -5.65 0.34
N PRO A 20 -6.60 -6.34 0.90
CA PRO A 20 -7.07 -6.08 2.26
C PRO A 20 -5.96 -6.34 3.30
N ASN A 21 -6.01 -5.65 4.43
CA ASN A 21 -5.05 -5.76 5.55
C ASN A 21 -3.58 -5.40 5.20
N SER A 22 -3.32 -4.73 4.07
CA SER A 22 -1.97 -4.30 3.70
C SER A 22 -1.49 -3.06 4.47
N THR A 23 -0.19 -2.97 4.76
CA THR A 23 0.45 -1.83 5.43
C THR A 23 1.50 -1.18 4.53
N VAL A 24 1.43 0.14 4.36
CA VAL A 24 2.42 0.94 3.64
C VAL A 24 3.10 1.88 4.62
N TRP A 25 4.42 1.89 4.62
CA TRP A 25 5.21 2.72 5.54
C TRP A 25 5.29 4.19 5.07
N PRO A 26 5.65 5.11 5.97
CA PRO A 26 5.82 6.51 5.61
C PRO A 26 6.90 6.70 4.55
N ASN A 27 6.65 7.61 3.61
CA ASN A 27 7.54 7.92 2.47
C ASN A 27 7.79 6.75 1.49
N THR A 28 6.96 5.70 1.52
CA THR A 28 7.05 4.58 0.56
C THR A 28 6.26 4.89 -0.71
N THR A 29 6.78 4.49 -1.88
CA THR A 29 6.05 4.54 -3.16
C THR A 29 5.60 3.14 -3.57
N VAL A 30 4.31 3.00 -3.88
CA VAL A 30 3.65 1.73 -4.19
C VAL A 30 3.17 1.74 -5.64
N THR A 31 3.45 0.67 -6.39
CA THR A 31 3.09 0.49 -7.81
C THR A 31 2.66 -0.95 -8.08
N GLY A 32 1.66 -1.14 -8.93
CA GLY A 32 1.18 -2.45 -9.34
C GLY A 32 0.21 -3.09 -8.34
N MET A 33 -0.06 -4.38 -8.52
CA MET A 33 -1.02 -5.13 -7.71
C MET A 33 -0.32 -5.89 -6.60
N HIS A 34 -0.81 -5.71 -5.37
CA HIS A 34 -0.29 -6.34 -4.16
C HIS A 34 -1.37 -7.21 -3.52
N PRO A 35 -1.03 -8.46 -3.14
CA PRO A 35 -1.98 -9.36 -2.49
C PRO A 35 -2.39 -8.85 -1.10
N ALA A 36 -3.34 -9.53 -0.48
CA ALA A 36 -3.72 -9.28 0.90
C ALA A 36 -2.51 -9.41 1.85
N GLU A 37 -2.56 -8.70 2.98
CA GLU A 37 -1.55 -8.76 4.04
C GLU A 37 -0.13 -8.36 3.58
N SER A 38 -0.04 -7.53 2.52
CA SER A 38 1.25 -7.05 2.00
C SER A 38 1.81 -5.92 2.86
N THR A 39 3.14 -5.91 3.08
CA THR A 39 3.84 -4.81 3.76
C THR A 39 4.80 -4.11 2.81
N HIS A 40 4.63 -2.80 2.60
CA HIS A 40 5.46 -1.96 1.71
C HIS A 40 6.29 -0.99 2.54
N ARG A 41 7.61 -1.05 2.40
CA ARG A 41 8.60 -0.22 3.13
C ARG A 41 9.30 0.72 2.18
#